data_AF-A0AAP4Q1L8-F1
#
_entry.id   AF-A0AAP4Q1L8-F1
#
_cell.length_a   1.000
_cell.length_b   1.000
_cell.length_c   1.000
_cell.angle_alpha   90.00
_cell.angle_beta   90.00
_cell.angle_gamma   90.00
#
_symmetry.space_group_name_H-M   'P 1'
#
loop_
_entity.id
_entity.type
_entity.pdbx_description
1 polymer ?
#
loop_
_entity_poly.entity_id
_entity_poly.type
_entity_poly.pdbx_seq_one_letter_code
_entity_poly.pdbx_strand_id
1 'polypeptide(L)'
;MCAGLLAQFPEEPKEPKPALSLDQEFSINATIYSARAWLSNDETFPQTIWKGSRFASASHAGKSILPIGTVKILNLSDDTITVTASSESDDTLKIVVPPHSEGVLTSNALSDVQASTSGGASKVTFLFHIFFSRDPGSDKKKP
;
A
#
# COMPACT_ATOMS: atom_id res chain seq x y z
N MET A 1 42.41 18.03 50.01
CA MET A 1 42.40 17.12 48.85
C MET A 1 41.25 16.14 49.01
N CYS A 2 40.46 15.95 47.95
CA CYS A 2 39.31 15.03 47.81
C CYS A 2 37.99 15.47 48.47
N ALA A 3 37.29 16.37 47.79
CA ALA A 3 35.83 16.48 47.86
C ALA A 3 35.26 16.22 46.47
N GLY A 4 34.20 15.41 46.40
CA GLY A 4 33.24 15.42 45.29
C GLY A 4 33.40 14.31 44.26
N LEU A 5 32.65 13.22 44.44
CA LEU A 5 32.03 12.51 43.32
C LEU A 5 30.83 11.72 43.84
N LEU A 6 29.71 12.43 44.07
CA LEU A 6 28.40 11.78 44.16
C LEU A 6 28.05 11.35 42.74
N ALA A 7 28.03 10.03 42.52
CA ALA A 7 27.56 9.43 41.29
C ALA A 7 26.10 9.86 41.03
N GLN A 8 25.89 10.64 39.97
CA GLN A 8 24.57 10.81 39.39
C GLN A 8 24.16 9.45 38.82
N PHE A 9 23.18 8.82 39.44
CA PHE A 9 22.44 7.72 38.82
C PHE A 9 21.87 8.22 37.48
N PRO A 10 21.93 7.45 36.38
CA PRO A 10 21.24 7.82 35.15
C PRO A 10 19.74 8.00 35.46
N GLU A 11 19.11 9.02 34.88
CA GLU A 11 17.65 9.18 34.88
C GLU A 11 16.99 7.82 34.61
N GLU A 12 15.90 7.51 35.33
CA GLU A 12 15.06 6.33 35.04
C GLU A 12 14.84 6.18 33.53
N PRO A 13 14.83 4.94 32.98
CA PRO A 13 14.58 4.73 31.57
C PRO A 13 13.25 5.40 31.20
N LYS A 14 13.31 6.53 30.49
CA LYS A 14 12.11 7.15 29.91
C LYS A 14 11.46 6.08 29.07
N GLU A 15 10.23 5.68 29.44
CA GLU A 15 9.45 4.77 28.62
C GLU A 15 9.47 5.31 27.18
N PRO A 16 9.80 4.46 26.19
CA PRO A 16 9.89 4.92 24.82
C PRO A 16 8.53 5.47 24.43
N LYS A 17 8.47 6.78 24.13
CA LYS A 17 7.25 7.39 23.60
C LYS A 17 6.79 6.54 22.43
N PRO A 18 5.51 6.13 22.39
CA PRO A 18 4.99 5.46 21.22
C PRO A 18 5.13 6.42 20.04
N ALA A 19 6.09 6.16 19.15
CA ALA A 19 6.16 6.82 17.85
C ALA A 19 4.78 6.76 17.18
N LEU A 20 4.38 7.86 16.55
CA LEU A 20 3.08 7.92 15.92
C LEU A 20 3.05 6.95 14.74
N SER A 21 1.89 6.34 14.49
CA SER A 21 1.66 5.65 13.23
C SER A 21 1.81 6.62 12.07
N LEU A 22 2.52 6.21 11.03
CA LEU A 22 2.67 7.02 9.83
C LEU A 22 1.44 6.78 8.96
N ASP A 23 0.54 7.77 8.93
CA ASP A 23 -0.59 7.85 8.02
C ASP A 23 -0.21 8.75 6.83
N GLN A 24 -0.57 8.31 5.62
CA GLN A 24 -0.28 9.01 4.38
C GLN A 24 -1.49 8.97 3.45
N GLU A 25 -1.89 10.15 3.00
CA GLU A 25 -2.88 10.33 1.94
C GLU A 25 -2.22 10.96 0.71
N PHE A 26 -2.40 10.34 -0.46
CA PHE A 26 -1.90 10.88 -1.72
C PHE A 26 -2.71 10.37 -2.91
N SER A 27 -2.53 11.01 -4.06
CA SER A 27 -3.22 10.66 -5.30
C SER A 27 -2.24 10.40 -6.45
N ILE A 28 -2.56 9.44 -7.31
CA ILE A 28 -1.85 9.19 -8.58
C ILE A 28 -2.85 9.31 -9.72
N ASN A 29 -2.60 10.23 -10.65
CA ASN A 29 -3.33 10.31 -11.92
C ASN A 29 -2.52 9.55 -12.98
N ALA A 30 -3.13 8.56 -13.60
CA ALA A 30 -2.47 7.70 -14.56
C ALA A 30 -3.26 7.59 -15.87
N THR A 31 -2.53 7.43 -16.97
CA THR A 31 -3.08 6.96 -18.24
C THR A 31 -2.63 5.52 -18.41
N ILE A 32 -3.57 4.59 -18.40
CA ILE A 32 -3.30 3.16 -18.61
C ILE A 32 -3.47 2.84 -20.07
N TYR A 33 -2.52 2.12 -20.65
CA TYR A 33 -2.52 1.68 -22.04
C TYR A 33 -2.71 0.16 -22.10
N SER A 34 -3.37 -0.31 -23.16
CA SER A 34 -3.32 -1.73 -23.54
C SER A 34 -2.48 -1.90 -24.80
N ALA A 35 -2.33 -3.15 -25.25
CA ALA A 35 -1.64 -3.43 -26.49
C ALA A 35 -2.42 -2.91 -27.72
N ARG A 36 -3.73 -2.60 -27.58
CA ARG A 36 -4.52 -1.88 -28.60
C ARG A 36 -3.93 -0.52 -28.96
N ALA A 37 -3.18 0.12 -28.06
CA ALA A 37 -2.55 1.41 -28.34
C ALA A 37 -1.41 1.34 -29.37
N TRP A 38 -0.81 0.16 -29.59
CA TRP A 38 0.45 0.05 -30.35
C TRP A 38 0.49 -1.14 -31.32
N LEU A 39 -0.20 -2.25 -31.02
CA LEU A 39 -0.06 -3.53 -31.70
C LEU A 39 -1.36 -4.01 -32.37
N SER A 40 -2.44 -3.22 -32.31
CA SER A 40 -3.76 -3.57 -32.88
C SER A 40 -4.33 -4.93 -32.43
N ASN A 41 -3.89 -5.44 -31.28
CA ASN A 41 -4.40 -6.66 -30.68
C ASN A 41 -5.15 -6.33 -29.37
N ASP A 42 -5.97 -7.26 -28.90
CA ASP A 42 -6.87 -7.06 -27.76
C ASP A 42 -6.26 -7.45 -26.41
N GLU A 43 -4.93 -7.59 -26.35
CA GLU A 43 -4.26 -8.01 -25.13
C GLU A 43 -4.21 -6.88 -24.09
N THR A 44 -4.63 -7.20 -22.87
CA THR A 44 -4.50 -6.33 -21.71
C THR A 44 -3.30 -6.77 -20.87
N PHE A 45 -2.45 -5.84 -20.48
CA PHE A 45 -1.34 -6.11 -19.55
C PHE A 45 -1.43 -5.19 -18.33
N PRO A 46 -1.10 -5.69 -17.12
CA PRO A 46 -1.10 -4.87 -15.92
C PRO A 46 0.07 -3.88 -15.93
N GLN A 47 -0.21 -2.64 -15.57
CA GLN A 47 0.78 -1.59 -15.35
C GLN A 47 0.88 -1.30 -13.86
N THR A 48 2.10 -1.22 -13.32
CA THR A 48 2.31 -0.88 -11.91
C THR A 48 1.99 0.60 -11.68
N ILE A 49 1.02 0.86 -10.81
CA ILE A 49 0.60 2.22 -10.41
C ILE A 49 1.37 2.65 -9.17
N TRP A 50 1.49 1.74 -8.21
CA TRP A 50 2.16 1.99 -6.96
C TRP A 50 2.80 0.71 -6.43
N LYS A 51 3.91 0.86 -5.73
CA LYS A 51 4.62 -0.22 -5.06
C LYS A 51 4.91 0.18 -3.63
N GLY A 52 4.46 -0.65 -2.70
CA GLY A 52 4.68 -0.49 -1.28
C GLY A 52 6.09 -0.84 -0.88
N SER A 53 6.62 -0.08 0.07
CA SER A 53 7.87 -0.41 0.75
C SER A 53 7.57 -1.26 1.96
N ARG A 54 8.38 -2.31 2.16
CA ARG A 54 8.41 -3.09 3.39
C ARG A 54 9.20 -2.34 4.46
N PHE A 55 8.72 -2.40 5.69
CA PHE A 55 9.40 -1.85 6.86
C PHE A 55 9.71 -2.95 7.86
N ALA A 56 10.88 -2.88 8.50
CA ALA A 56 11.20 -3.78 9.59
C ALA A 56 10.25 -3.49 10.77
N SER A 57 9.65 -4.54 11.34
CA SER A 57 8.84 -4.39 12.54
C SER A 57 9.73 -4.00 13.72
N ALA A 58 9.39 -2.90 14.38
CA ALA A 58 10.04 -2.50 15.63
C ALA A 58 9.64 -3.41 16.81
N SER A 59 8.51 -4.12 16.71
CA SER A 59 7.98 -4.99 17.76
C SER A 59 8.35 -6.47 17.58
N HIS A 60 8.76 -6.88 16.36
CA HIS A 60 9.06 -8.27 16.03
C HIS A 60 10.31 -8.37 15.14
N ALA A 61 11.44 -8.78 15.74
CA ALA A 61 12.68 -8.97 15.01
C ALA A 61 12.51 -9.96 13.84
N GLY A 62 13.02 -9.60 12.66
CA GLY A 62 12.97 -10.43 11.46
C GLY A 62 11.65 -10.43 10.70
N LYS A 63 10.61 -9.70 11.16
CA LYS A 63 9.35 -9.55 10.42
C LYS A 63 9.31 -8.23 9.65
N SER A 64 8.87 -8.29 8.40
CA SER A 64 8.52 -7.11 7.61
C SER A 64 7.03 -6.81 7.69
N ILE A 65 6.70 -5.52 7.71
CA ILE A 65 5.34 -5.01 7.69
C ILE A 65 5.11 -4.32 6.35
N LEU A 66 4.01 -4.68 5.71
CA LEU A 66 3.43 -3.91 4.62
C LEU A 66 2.39 -2.93 5.18
N PRO A 67 2.18 -1.79 4.53
CA PRO A 67 1.14 -0.90 4.98
C PRO A 67 -0.25 -1.52 4.81
N ILE A 68 -1.14 -1.15 5.71
CA ILE A 68 -2.59 -1.30 5.54
C ILE A 68 -3.03 -0.12 4.67
N GLY A 69 -3.93 -0.32 3.73
CA GLY A 69 -4.38 0.80 2.92
C GLY A 69 -5.71 0.58 2.22
N THR A 70 -6.36 1.70 1.95
CA THR A 70 -7.51 1.77 1.05
C THR A 70 -7.11 2.54 -0.21
N VAL A 71 -7.49 1.99 -1.35
CA VAL A 71 -7.28 2.59 -2.68
C VAL A 71 -8.65 2.83 -3.27
N LYS A 72 -9.04 4.10 -3.40
CA LYS A 72 -10.21 4.50 -4.18
C LYS A 72 -9.78 4.75 -5.62
N ILE A 73 -10.48 4.14 -6.55
CA ILE A 73 -10.20 4.20 -7.98
C ILE A 73 -11.35 4.96 -8.64
N LEU A 74 -11.02 6.02 -9.35
CA LEU A 74 -11.96 6.80 -10.13
C LEU A 74 -11.64 6.60 -11.61
N ASN A 75 -12.51 5.87 -12.29
CA ASN A 75 -12.40 5.64 -13.72
C ASN A 75 -13.14 6.74 -14.48
N LEU A 76 -12.39 7.59 -15.17
CA LEU A 76 -12.91 8.72 -15.94
C LEU A 76 -13.01 8.41 -17.44
N SER A 77 -12.76 7.15 -17.81
CA SER A 77 -12.72 6.70 -19.21
C SER A 77 -13.99 5.95 -19.61
N ASP A 78 -14.15 5.79 -20.92
CA ASP A 78 -15.20 4.95 -21.53
C ASP A 78 -14.88 3.44 -21.46
N ASP A 79 -13.73 3.07 -20.90
CA ASP A 79 -13.23 1.71 -20.85
C ASP A 79 -13.38 1.10 -19.46
N THR A 80 -13.37 -0.23 -19.38
CA THR A 80 -13.33 -0.93 -18.10
C THR A 80 -11.89 -1.02 -17.60
N ILE A 81 -11.68 -0.69 -16.31
CA ILE A 81 -10.39 -0.82 -15.64
C ILE A 81 -10.41 -2.03 -14.73
N THR A 82 -9.42 -2.90 -14.86
CA THR A 82 -9.17 -3.97 -13.88
C THR A 82 -8.02 -3.53 -12.98
N VAL A 83 -8.26 -3.49 -11.68
CA VAL A 83 -7.22 -3.16 -10.69
C VAL A 83 -6.97 -4.39 -9.83
N THR A 84 -5.71 -4.73 -9.66
CA THR A 84 -5.25 -5.76 -8.75
C THR A 84 -4.37 -5.13 -7.69
N ALA A 85 -4.56 -5.56 -6.44
CA ALA A 85 -3.64 -5.28 -5.36
C ALA A 85 -3.24 -6.60 -4.71
N SER A 86 -1.95 -6.85 -4.66
CA SER A 86 -1.44 -8.09 -4.08
C SER A 86 -1.39 -7.95 -2.56
N SER A 87 -1.73 -9.03 -1.85
CA SER A 87 -1.29 -9.26 -0.48
C SER A 87 -0.19 -10.32 -0.50
N GLU A 88 0.63 -10.40 0.54
CA GLU A 88 1.72 -11.40 0.60
C GLU A 88 1.24 -12.85 0.82
N SER A 89 -0.07 -13.07 1.00
CA SER A 89 -0.70 -14.38 0.90
C SER A 89 -1.29 -14.58 -0.50
N ASP A 90 -1.67 -15.80 -0.86
CA ASP A 90 -2.31 -16.15 -2.15
C ASP A 90 -3.60 -15.36 -2.49
N ASP A 91 -3.99 -14.41 -1.63
CA ASP A 91 -5.12 -13.51 -1.78
C ASP A 91 -4.72 -12.24 -2.54
N THR A 92 -4.64 -12.35 -3.87
CA THR A 92 -4.64 -11.17 -4.75
C THR A 92 -6.04 -10.57 -4.76
N LEU A 93 -6.16 -9.32 -4.32
CA LEU A 93 -7.41 -8.58 -4.40
C LEU A 93 -7.58 -8.04 -5.82
N LYS A 94 -8.76 -8.24 -6.41
CA LYS A 94 -9.09 -7.77 -7.75
C LYS A 94 -10.42 -7.07 -7.75
N ILE A 95 -10.47 -5.91 -8.39
CA ILE A 95 -11.71 -5.17 -8.65
C ILE A 95 -11.79 -4.77 -10.13
N VAL A 96 -13.00 -4.81 -10.67
CA VAL A 96 -13.32 -4.32 -12.00
C VAL A 96 -14.11 -3.03 -11.82
N VAL A 97 -13.63 -1.94 -12.40
CA VAL A 97 -14.20 -0.60 -12.30
C VAL A 97 -14.80 -0.23 -13.65
N PRO A 98 -16.14 -0.20 -13.79
CA PRO A 98 -16.81 0.19 -15.02
C PRO A 98 -16.45 1.60 -15.52
N PRO A 99 -16.75 1.94 -16.79
CA PRO A 99 -16.64 3.30 -17.30
C PRO A 99 -17.36 4.34 -16.42
N HIS A 100 -16.77 5.52 -16.27
CA HIS A 100 -17.35 6.66 -15.52
C HIS A 100 -17.85 6.30 -14.12
N SER A 101 -17.11 5.46 -13.40
CA SER A 101 -17.50 4.95 -12.09
C SER A 101 -16.35 4.93 -11.10
N GLU A 102 -16.66 4.59 -9.86
CA GLU A 102 -15.66 4.43 -8.80
C GLU A 102 -15.65 3.01 -8.23
N GLY A 103 -14.47 2.58 -7.80
CA GLY A 103 -14.24 1.34 -7.06
C GLY A 103 -13.38 1.59 -5.83
N VAL A 104 -13.43 0.69 -4.86
CA VAL A 104 -12.63 0.76 -3.65
C VAL A 104 -12.02 -0.60 -3.37
N LEU A 105 -10.73 -0.61 -3.03
CA LEU A 105 -9.99 -1.79 -2.60
C LEU A 105 -9.35 -1.49 -1.25
N THR A 106 -9.56 -2.36 -0.26
CA THR A 106 -8.91 -2.27 1.05
C THR A 106 -8.06 -3.52 1.28
N SER A 107 -6.80 -3.32 1.66
CA SER A 107 -5.85 -4.40 1.96
C SER A 107 -5.20 -4.16 3.32
N ASN A 108 -4.99 -5.23 4.08
CA ASN A 108 -4.23 -5.20 5.32
C ASN A 108 -2.72 -5.37 5.12
N ALA A 109 -2.29 -5.63 3.88
CA ALA A 109 -0.89 -5.79 3.50
C ALA A 109 -0.72 -5.38 2.03
N LEU A 110 -0.80 -4.08 1.75
CA LEU A 110 -0.76 -3.51 0.40
C LEU A 110 0.69 -3.50 -0.13
N SER A 111 1.04 -4.46 -0.99
CA SER A 111 2.40 -4.56 -1.57
C SER A 111 2.56 -3.82 -2.88
N ASP A 112 1.55 -3.88 -3.74
CA ASP A 112 1.55 -3.26 -5.06
C ASP A 112 0.12 -3.07 -5.53
N VAL A 113 -0.07 -2.04 -6.35
CA VAL A 113 -1.31 -1.76 -7.06
C VAL A 113 -0.98 -1.72 -8.53
N GLN A 114 -1.66 -2.55 -9.30
CA GLN A 114 -1.53 -2.63 -10.74
C GLN A 114 -2.88 -2.42 -11.39
N ALA A 115 -2.88 -1.85 -12.60
CA ALA A 115 -4.10 -1.64 -13.35
C ALA A 115 -3.92 -1.98 -14.83
N SER A 116 -4.95 -2.54 -15.44
CA SER A 116 -5.07 -2.73 -16.88
C SER A 116 -6.38 -2.14 -17.38
N THR A 117 -6.42 -1.84 -18.68
CA THR A 117 -7.62 -1.31 -19.34
C THR A 117 -8.07 -2.22 -20.48
N SER A 118 -9.38 -2.28 -20.73
CA SER A 118 -9.95 -2.88 -21.94
C SER A 118 -9.78 -2.01 -23.19
N GLY A 119 -9.53 -0.71 -23.04
CA GLY A 119 -9.42 0.25 -24.15
C GLY A 119 -8.01 0.43 -24.69
N GLY A 120 -7.83 1.37 -25.62
CA GLY A 120 -6.51 1.78 -26.09
C GLY A 120 -5.73 2.55 -25.02
N ALA A 121 -6.35 3.59 -24.47
CA ALA A 121 -5.77 4.44 -23.43
C ALA A 121 -6.86 4.98 -22.52
N SER A 122 -6.69 4.85 -21.20
CA SER A 122 -7.75 5.18 -20.24
C SER A 122 -7.21 6.00 -19.08
N LYS A 123 -7.90 7.09 -18.77
CA LYS A 123 -7.53 7.99 -17.67
C LYS A 123 -8.17 7.52 -16.37
N VAL A 124 -7.34 7.34 -15.35
CA VAL A 124 -7.75 6.82 -14.04
C VAL A 124 -7.06 7.61 -12.94
N THR A 125 -7.80 7.94 -11.89
CA THR A 125 -7.26 8.53 -10.66
C THR A 125 -7.31 7.51 -9.55
N PHE A 126 -6.19 7.34 -8.85
CA PHE A 126 -6.06 6.48 -7.68
C PHE A 126 -5.83 7.36 -6.46
N LEU A 127 -6.67 7.21 -5.44
CA LEU A 127 -6.59 7.91 -4.16
C LEU A 127 -6.19 6.89 -3.10
N PHE A 128 -5.02 7.10 -2.52
CA PHE A 128 -4.43 6.22 -1.53
C PHE A 128 -4.60 6.82 -0.13
N HIS A 129 -5.08 5.99 0.78
CA HIS A 129 -5.00 6.22 2.22
C HIS A 129 -4.26 5.03 2.83
N ILE A 130 -3.05 5.27 3.35
CA ILE A 130 -2.09 4.24 3.71
C ILE A 130 -1.59 4.45 5.13
N PHE A 131 -1.64 3.38 5.92
CA PHE A 131 -1.23 3.33 7.31
C PHE A 131 -0.11 2.31 7.51
N PHE A 132 1.01 2.74 8.09
CA PHE A 132 2.09 1.84 8.49
C PHE A 132 1.88 1.36 9.93
N SER A 133 1.42 0.12 10.06
CA SER A 133 1.29 -0.53 11.37
C SER A 133 2.65 -0.77 12.01
N ARG A 134 2.68 -0.72 13.35
CA ARG A 134 3.85 -1.04 14.18
C ARG A 134 3.90 -2.52 14.55
N ASP A 135 2.75 -3.16 14.49
CA ASP A 135 2.56 -4.58 14.72
C ASP A 135 2.36 -5.26 13.35
N PRO A 136 3.16 -6.26 12.99
CA PRO A 136 2.97 -7.05 11.77
C PRO A 136 1.62 -7.80 11.73
N GLY A 137 0.85 -7.79 12.82
CA GLY A 137 -0.36 -8.59 12.96
C GLY A 137 -0.02 -9.98 13.52
N SER A 138 -1.01 -10.63 14.12
CA SER A 138 -0.79 -11.94 14.75
C SER A 138 -0.66 -13.03 13.68
N ASP A 139 0.49 -13.74 13.68
CA ASP A 139 0.73 -14.98 12.90
C ASP A 139 -0.14 -16.17 13.31
N LYS A 140 -1.18 -15.95 14.12
CA LYS A 140 -2.06 -17.02 14.57
C LYS A 140 -2.89 -17.52 13.39
N LYS A 141 -2.35 -18.51 12.67
CA LYS A 141 -3.16 -19.47 11.92
C LYS A 141 -4.24 -19.97 12.89
N LYS A 142 -5.49 -19.68 12.56
CA LYS A 142 -6.65 -20.18 13.31
C LYS A 142 -6.54 -21.72 13.34
N PRO A 143 -6.59 -22.36 14.52
CA PRO A 143 -6.55 -23.82 14.62
C PRO A 143 -7.76 -24.47 13.95
#